data_AF-A0A1A8GJT5-F1
#
_entry.id   AF-A0A1A8GJT5-F1
#
_cell.length_a   1.000
_cell.length_b   1.000
_cell.length_c   1.000
_cell.angle_alpha   90.00
_cell.angle_beta   90.00
_cell.angle_gamma   90.00
#
_symmetry.space_group_name_H-M   'P 1'
#
loop_
_entity.id
_entity.type
_entity.pdbx_description
1 polymer ?
#
loop_
_entity_poly.entity_id
_entity_poly.type
_entity_poly.pdbx_seq_one_letter_code
_entity_poly.pdbx_strand_id
1 'polypeptide(L)'
;MDLFTTSLALAGISAPADRVLDGLDLTPVLLNSSKELENRPVFYYRGNELMAVRIGQYKAHYWTWINSWDEFKSGVNFCPGEEVPGVTTHDQTEHSLQPLVFHLGRDPGEKYPLSVLSDEYQKVLVGFSTAVQQHKKDLVPGVPQLNMCDLAVMNWAPAGCEKLGKCLKPPESNPWKCDWPH
;
A
#
# COMPACT_ATOMS: atom_id res chain seq x y z
N MET A 1 8.34 5.65 2.62
CA MET A 1 8.24 6.03 4.05
C MET A 1 9.61 6.42 4.59
N ASP A 2 10.64 5.60 4.38
CA ASP A 2 12.01 5.80 4.88
C ASP A 2 12.66 7.17 4.61
N LEU A 3 12.32 7.83 3.50
CA LEU A 3 12.85 9.17 3.19
C LEU A 3 12.55 10.18 4.31
N PHE A 4 11.44 10.03 5.02
CA PHE A 4 11.10 10.88 6.18
C PHE A 4 12.14 10.73 7.30
N THR A 5 12.31 9.51 7.83
CA THR A 5 13.24 9.23 8.93
C THR A 5 14.69 9.49 8.52
N THR A 6 15.06 9.16 7.28
CA THR A 6 16.39 9.44 6.72
C THR A 6 16.67 10.94 6.64
N SER A 7 15.69 11.75 6.22
CA SER A 7 15.85 13.22 6.16
C SER A 7 16.03 13.82 7.55
N LEU A 8 15.29 13.33 8.54
CA LEU A 8 15.47 13.74 9.94
C LEU A 8 16.87 13.40 10.46
N ALA A 9 17.35 12.19 10.19
CA ALA A 9 18.69 11.76 10.55
C ALA A 9 19.78 12.63 9.90
N LEU A 10 19.68 12.91 8.60
CA LEU A 10 20.60 13.81 7.89
C LEU A 10 20.57 15.24 8.44
N ALA A 11 19.42 15.71 8.89
CA ALA A 11 19.27 17.03 9.52
C ALA A 11 19.74 17.07 10.99
N GLY A 12 20.13 15.94 11.58
CA GLY A 12 20.49 15.85 13.00
C GLY A 12 19.29 16.01 13.95
N ILE A 13 18.07 15.71 13.47
CA ILE A 13 16.83 15.86 14.22
C ILE A 13 16.32 14.48 14.64
N SER A 14 15.94 14.33 15.91
CA SER A 14 15.32 13.10 16.41
C SER A 14 13.90 12.91 15.87
N ALA A 15 13.56 11.68 15.50
CA ALA A 15 12.22 11.35 15.08
C ALA A 15 11.22 11.41 16.25
N PRO A 16 9.92 11.68 15.99
CA PRO A 16 8.89 11.64 17.02
C PRO A 16 8.85 10.28 17.74
N ALA A 17 8.79 10.31 19.08
CA ALA A 17 8.76 9.11 19.92
C ALA A 17 7.35 8.78 20.46
N ASP A 18 6.36 9.62 20.15
CA ASP A 18 4.97 9.51 20.62
C ASP A 18 4.08 8.63 19.71
N ARG A 19 4.64 8.09 18.62
CA ARG A 19 3.92 7.31 17.62
C ARG A 19 4.83 6.31 16.93
N VAL A 20 4.23 5.27 16.35
CA VAL A 20 4.94 4.31 15.49
C VAL A 20 5.30 4.99 14.16
N LEU A 21 6.52 4.73 13.68
CA LEU A 21 6.99 5.19 12.38
C LEU A 21 7.40 3.97 11.55
N ASP A 22 6.84 3.83 10.35
CA ASP A 22 7.18 2.74 9.44
C ASP A 22 8.52 2.95 8.71
N GLY A 23 8.98 4.20 8.65
CA GLY A 23 10.20 4.59 7.95
C GLY A 23 11.44 4.31 8.78
N LEU A 24 12.44 3.66 8.18
CA LEU A 24 13.76 3.48 8.78
C LEU A 24 14.75 4.56 8.30
N ASP A 25 15.79 4.80 9.10
CA ASP A 25 16.92 5.63 8.70
C ASP A 25 17.83 4.85 7.73
N LEU A 26 17.93 5.33 6.49
CA LEU A 26 18.76 4.73 5.45
C LEU A 26 20.18 5.32 5.40
N THR A 27 20.50 6.34 6.21
CA THR A 27 21.84 6.94 6.20
C THR A 27 22.97 5.93 6.37
N PRO A 28 22.86 4.85 7.19
CA PRO A 28 23.95 3.89 7.32
C PRO A 28 24.24 3.16 6.01
N VAL A 29 23.22 2.79 5.23
CA VAL A 29 23.37 2.06 3.96
C VAL A 29 23.76 3.00 2.82
N LEU A 30 23.24 4.23 2.82
CA LEU A 30 23.51 5.23 1.78
C LEU A 30 24.93 5.80 1.88
N LEU A 31 25.42 6.03 3.09
CA LEU A 31 26.71 6.69 3.33
C LEU A 31 27.83 5.73 3.69
N ASN A 32 27.52 4.47 4.03
CA ASN A 32 28.53 3.45 4.31
C ASN A 32 28.20 2.15 3.56
N SER A 33 28.98 1.87 2.52
CA SER A 33 28.81 0.73 1.62
C SER A 33 29.01 -0.65 2.28
N SER A 34 29.54 -0.72 3.51
CA SER A 34 29.67 -1.98 4.25
C SER A 34 28.43 -2.33 5.09
N LYS A 35 27.42 -1.46 5.13
CA LYS A 35 26.18 -1.68 5.91
C LYS A 35 25.09 -2.22 4.99
N GLU A 36 24.54 -3.36 5.37
CA GLU A 36 23.34 -3.89 4.72
C GLU A 36 22.08 -3.32 5.38
N LEU A 37 21.01 -3.23 4.59
CA LEU A 37 19.71 -2.89 5.13
C LEU A 37 19.16 -4.08 5.91
N GLU A 38 18.60 -3.81 7.09
CA GLU A 38 17.87 -4.84 7.83
C GLU A 38 16.74 -5.43 6.99
N ASN A 39 16.56 -6.74 7.10
CA ASN A 39 15.49 -7.45 6.41
C ASN A 39 14.14 -7.14 7.07
N ARG A 40 13.55 -6.02 6.67
CA ARG A 40 12.28 -5.52 7.19
C ARG A 40 11.07 -6.03 6.37
N PRO A 41 9.87 -6.11 6.98
CA PRO A 41 8.65 -6.27 6.24
C PRO A 41 8.32 -5.02 5.43
N VAL A 42 7.80 -5.22 4.22
CA VAL A 42 7.16 -4.17 3.40
C VAL A 42 5.69 -4.56 3.25
N PHE A 43 4.81 -3.73 3.82
CA PHE A 43 3.36 -3.93 3.79
C PHE A 43 2.75 -3.22 2.59
N TYR A 44 1.86 -3.91 1.85
CA TYR A 44 1.16 -3.39 0.68
C TYR A 44 -0.32 -3.26 1.02
N TYR A 45 -0.76 -2.03 1.23
CA TYR A 45 -2.17 -1.71 1.49
C TYR A 45 -2.88 -1.27 0.22
N ARG A 46 -4.16 -1.63 0.08
CA ARG A 46 -5.11 -1.03 -0.86
C ARG A 46 -6.34 -0.63 -0.06
N GLY A 47 -6.60 0.67 0.05
CA GLY A 47 -7.63 1.18 0.95
C GLY A 47 -7.36 0.76 2.40
N ASN A 48 -8.35 0.13 3.03
CA ASN A 48 -8.28 -0.38 4.39
C ASN A 48 -7.70 -1.81 4.50
N GLU A 49 -7.41 -2.47 3.38
CA GLU A 49 -6.99 -3.87 3.37
C GLU A 49 -5.48 -4.03 3.21
N LEU A 50 -4.89 -4.88 4.05
CA LEU A 50 -3.50 -5.34 3.91
C LEU A 50 -3.46 -6.43 2.86
N MET A 51 -3.20 -6.05 1.61
CA MET A 51 -3.23 -6.94 0.45
C MET A 51 -2.07 -7.93 0.47
N ALA A 52 -0.85 -7.45 0.75
CA ALA A 52 0.34 -8.30 0.70
C ALA A 52 1.43 -7.83 1.66
N VAL A 53 2.38 -8.72 1.94
CA VAL A 53 3.60 -8.43 2.71
C VAL A 53 4.80 -9.02 2.00
N ARG A 54 5.90 -8.27 1.92
CA ARG A 54 7.20 -8.77 1.45
C ARG A 54 8.20 -8.81 2.61
N ILE A 55 8.92 -9.91 2.74
CA ILE A 55 10.06 -10.05 3.65
C ILE A 55 11.19 -10.68 2.84
N GLY A 56 12.29 -9.96 2.68
CA GLY A 56 13.43 -10.37 1.87
C GLY A 56 13.02 -10.63 0.41
N GLN A 57 13.27 -11.86 -0.05
CA GLN A 57 12.97 -12.30 -1.41
C GLN A 57 11.56 -12.87 -1.58
N TYR A 58 10.75 -12.94 -0.52
CA TYR A 58 9.42 -13.53 -0.57
C TYR A 58 8.34 -12.46 -0.45
N LYS A 59 7.22 -12.67 -1.13
CA LYS A 59 6.02 -11.84 -1.00
C LYS A 59 4.80 -12.73 -0.87
N ALA A 60 3.99 -12.48 0.15
CA ALA A 60 2.74 -13.19 0.43
C ALA A 60 1.56 -12.26 0.17
N HIS A 61 0.62 -12.67 -0.69
CA HIS A 61 -0.65 -11.99 -0.91
C HIS A 61 -1.73 -12.63 -0.04
N TYR A 62 -2.33 -11.82 0.82
CA TYR A 62 -3.50 -12.15 1.63
C TYR A 62 -4.80 -11.80 0.91
N TRP A 63 -4.73 -10.88 -0.05
CA TRP A 63 -5.81 -10.54 -0.95
C TRP A 63 -5.26 -10.31 -2.36
N THR A 64 -6.00 -10.70 -3.39
CA THR A 64 -5.70 -10.36 -4.77
C THR A 64 -6.86 -9.65 -5.42
N TRP A 65 -6.54 -8.60 -6.18
CA TRP A 65 -7.53 -7.86 -6.94
C TRP A 65 -6.88 -6.88 -7.93
N ILE A 66 -7.33 -6.90 -9.18
CA ILE A 66 -7.00 -5.89 -10.18
C ILE A 66 -8.02 -4.77 -10.11
N ASN A 67 -9.17 -4.98 -10.73
CA ASN A 67 -10.31 -4.08 -10.80
C ASN A 67 -11.58 -4.89 -11.08
N SER A 68 -12.74 -4.31 -10.84
CA SER A 68 -14.01 -4.99 -11.05
C SER A 68 -14.21 -5.40 -12.52
N TRP A 69 -15.07 -6.39 -12.76
CA TRP A 69 -15.49 -6.77 -14.10
C TRP A 69 -16.15 -5.62 -14.87
N ASP A 70 -16.85 -4.72 -14.19
CA ASP A 70 -17.53 -3.60 -14.82
C ASP A 70 -16.52 -2.56 -15.33
N GLU A 71 -15.51 -2.23 -14.53
CA GLU A 71 -14.39 -1.38 -14.97
C GLU A 71 -13.63 -2.04 -16.14
N PHE A 72 -13.34 -3.33 -16.04
CA PHE A 72 -12.65 -4.05 -17.10
C PHE A 72 -13.42 -4.03 -18.43
N LYS A 73 -14.73 -4.29 -18.39
CA LYS A 73 -15.61 -4.23 -19.56
C LYS A 73 -15.75 -2.81 -20.13
N SER A 74 -15.57 -1.78 -19.31
CA SER A 74 -15.54 -0.39 -19.77
C SER A 74 -14.23 0.01 -20.46
N GLY A 75 -13.24 -0.89 -20.50
CA GLY A 75 -11.95 -0.70 -21.16
C GLY A 75 -10.79 -0.38 -20.20
N VAL A 76 -11.02 -0.38 -18.89
CA VAL A 76 -9.97 -0.15 -17.89
C VAL A 76 -9.23 -1.45 -17.62
N ASN A 77 -7.96 -1.53 -18.02
CA ASN A 77 -7.12 -2.69 -17.76
C ASN A 77 -5.81 -2.26 -17.07
N PHE A 78 -5.64 -2.63 -15.80
CA PHE A 78 -4.41 -2.33 -15.05
C PHE A 78 -3.24 -3.28 -15.39
N CYS A 79 -3.50 -4.40 -16.05
CA CYS A 79 -2.51 -5.43 -16.42
C CYS A 79 -2.57 -5.76 -17.93
N PRO A 80 -2.34 -4.79 -18.83
CA PRO A 80 -2.44 -5.03 -20.27
C PRO A 80 -1.40 -6.05 -20.74
N GLY A 81 -1.86 -7.13 -21.36
CA GLY A 81 -0.98 -8.21 -21.86
C GLY A 81 -0.47 -9.17 -20.79
N GLU A 82 -0.93 -9.05 -19.54
CA GLU A 82 -0.53 -9.94 -18.44
C GLU A 82 -1.77 -10.54 -17.77
N GLU A 83 -1.82 -11.87 -17.73
CA GLU A 83 -2.86 -12.63 -17.04
C GLU A 83 -2.20 -13.84 -16.37
N VAL A 84 -2.31 -13.91 -15.04
CA VAL A 84 -1.81 -14.99 -14.20
C VAL A 84 -3.00 -15.65 -13.51
N PRO A 85 -3.37 -16.89 -13.91
CA PRO A 85 -4.55 -17.57 -13.38
C PRO A 85 -4.57 -17.64 -11.85
N GLY A 86 -5.67 -17.20 -11.24
CA GLY A 86 -5.85 -17.21 -9.78
C GLY A 86 -5.07 -16.13 -9.02
N VAL A 87 -4.32 -15.27 -9.71
CA VAL A 87 -3.56 -14.15 -9.11
C VAL A 87 -4.11 -12.82 -9.60
N THR A 88 -4.24 -12.65 -10.92
CA THR A 88 -4.80 -11.46 -11.57
C THR A 88 -6.32 -11.55 -11.64
N THR A 89 -7.01 -11.37 -10.52
CA THR A 89 -8.47 -11.56 -10.40
C THR A 89 -9.25 -10.24 -10.54
N HIS A 90 -10.41 -10.30 -11.20
CA HIS A 90 -11.34 -9.16 -11.28
C HIS A 90 -12.31 -9.09 -10.09
N ASP A 91 -12.42 -10.18 -9.34
CA ASP A 91 -13.09 -10.22 -8.04
C ASP A 91 -12.04 -10.11 -6.92
N GLN A 92 -12.33 -9.30 -5.89
CA GLN A 92 -11.47 -9.23 -4.72
C GLN A 92 -11.49 -10.57 -3.99
N THR A 93 -10.37 -11.28 -4.04
CA THR A 93 -10.28 -12.67 -3.54
C THR A 93 -9.44 -12.71 -2.27
N GLU A 94 -9.99 -13.32 -1.22
CA GLU A 94 -9.31 -13.51 0.05
C GLU A 94 -8.44 -14.80 0.05
N HIS A 95 -7.23 -14.68 0.56
CA HIS A 95 -6.25 -15.76 0.72
C HIS A 95 -5.71 -15.85 2.15
N SER A 96 -6.39 -15.26 3.14
CA SER A 96 -5.89 -15.15 4.52
C SER A 96 -5.46 -16.48 5.15
N LEU A 97 -6.17 -17.58 4.86
CA LEU A 97 -5.86 -18.92 5.38
C LEU A 97 -4.70 -19.59 4.64
N GLN A 98 -4.51 -19.30 3.36
CA GLN A 98 -3.48 -19.87 2.49
C GLN A 98 -2.96 -18.78 1.55
N PRO A 99 -2.11 -17.85 2.04
CA PRO A 99 -1.63 -16.73 1.23
C PRO A 99 -0.89 -17.21 -0.01
N LEU A 100 -1.03 -16.50 -1.13
CA LEU A 100 -0.25 -16.77 -2.34
C LEU A 100 1.16 -16.25 -2.13
N VAL A 101 2.14 -17.13 -2.07
CA VAL A 101 3.54 -16.76 -1.80
C VAL A 101 4.37 -16.88 -3.07
N PHE A 102 5.15 -15.84 -3.37
CA PHE A 102 6.07 -15.78 -4.51
C PHE A 102 7.49 -15.54 -4.02
N HIS A 103 8.47 -16.09 -4.74
CA HIS A 103 9.88 -15.77 -4.54
C HIS A 103 10.34 -14.76 -5.60
N LEU A 104 10.37 -13.49 -5.27
CA LEU A 104 10.64 -12.37 -6.17
C LEU A 104 12.03 -12.40 -6.83
N GLY A 105 13.03 -13.02 -6.19
CA GLY A 105 14.35 -13.19 -6.81
C GLY A 105 14.39 -14.21 -7.95
N ARG A 106 13.42 -15.14 -8.02
CA ARG A 106 13.30 -16.18 -9.06
C ARG A 106 12.13 -15.93 -9.99
N ASP A 107 11.08 -15.32 -9.45
CA ASP A 107 9.84 -14.98 -10.12
C ASP A 107 9.47 -13.53 -9.81
N PRO A 108 10.17 -12.55 -10.44
CA PRO A 108 9.87 -11.14 -10.25
C PRO A 108 8.50 -10.73 -10.85
N GLY A 109 7.96 -11.55 -11.76
CA GLY A 109 6.67 -11.32 -12.40
C GLY A 109 5.47 -11.90 -11.65
N GLU A 110 5.69 -12.55 -10.51
CA GLU A 110 4.64 -13.15 -9.67
C GLU A 110 3.74 -14.12 -10.47
N LYS A 111 4.36 -14.93 -11.35
CA LYS A 111 3.68 -15.85 -12.28
C LYS A 111 3.47 -17.24 -11.68
N TYR A 112 4.30 -17.64 -10.72
CA TYR A 112 4.36 -19.01 -10.21
C TYR A 112 4.29 -19.02 -8.68
N PRO A 113 3.08 -19.12 -8.08
CA PRO A 113 2.95 -19.21 -6.64
C PRO A 113 3.60 -20.50 -6.12
N LEU A 114 4.26 -20.42 -4.98
CA LEU A 114 4.83 -21.57 -4.30
C LEU A 114 3.72 -22.55 -3.90
N SER A 115 4.00 -23.85 -4.05
CA SER A 115 3.10 -24.89 -3.57
C SER A 115 2.98 -24.84 -2.06
N VAL A 116 1.75 -24.84 -1.55
CA VAL A 116 1.44 -24.86 -0.10
C VAL A 116 2.01 -26.10 0.60
N LEU A 117 2.26 -27.17 -0.15
CA LEU A 117 2.85 -28.41 0.37
C LEU A 117 4.38 -28.38 0.42
N SER A 118 5.02 -27.33 -0.11
CA SER A 118 6.48 -27.23 -0.10
C SER A 118 7.03 -26.79 1.25
N ASP A 119 8.18 -27.35 1.64
CA ASP A 119 8.90 -26.93 2.86
C ASP A 119 9.27 -25.44 2.82
N GLU A 120 9.57 -24.92 1.62
CA GLU A 120 9.87 -23.50 1.41
C GLU A 120 8.68 -22.61 1.82
N TYR A 121 7.47 -22.94 1.35
CA TYR A 121 6.25 -22.23 1.71
C TYR A 121 6.02 -22.23 3.22
N GLN A 122 6.06 -23.41 3.84
CA GLN A 122 5.82 -23.57 5.27
C GLN A 122 6.83 -22.78 6.12
N LYS A 123 8.10 -22.78 5.71
CA LYS A 123 9.17 -22.06 6.41
C LYS A 123 8.97 -20.54 6.36
N VAL A 124 8.61 -19.97 5.21
CA VAL A 124 8.48 -18.51 5.06
C VAL A 124 7.18 -18.00 5.67
N LEU A 125 6.12 -18.81 5.69
CA LEU A 125 4.81 -18.43 6.22
C LEU A 125 4.85 -18.05 7.71
N VAL A 126 5.73 -18.67 8.51
CA VAL A 126 5.92 -18.34 9.93
C VAL A 126 6.38 -16.89 10.10
N GLY A 127 7.33 -16.45 9.27
CA GLY A 127 7.85 -15.08 9.28
C GLY A 127 6.78 -14.06 8.89
N PHE A 128 6.01 -14.35 7.85
CA PHE A 128 4.89 -13.50 7.44
C PHE A 128 3.80 -13.40 8.50
N SER A 129 3.37 -14.54 9.06
CA SER A 129 2.36 -14.58 10.12
C SER A 129 2.78 -13.76 11.33
N THR A 130 4.04 -13.88 11.75
CA THR A 130 4.59 -13.11 12.86
C THR A 130 4.59 -11.60 12.57
N ALA A 131 5.08 -11.21 11.39
CA ALA A 131 5.12 -9.79 11.00
C ALA A 131 3.73 -9.17 10.87
N VAL A 132 2.76 -9.90 10.28
CA VAL A 132 1.39 -9.42 10.13
C VAL A 132 0.68 -9.33 11.46
N GLN A 133 0.84 -10.32 12.35
CA GLN A 133 0.23 -10.28 13.67
C GLN A 133 0.78 -9.12 14.50
N GLN A 134 2.09 -8.92 14.51
CA GLN A 134 2.70 -7.81 15.24
C GLN A 134 2.21 -6.46 14.69
N HIS A 135 2.23 -6.28 13.36
CA HIS A 135 1.75 -5.06 12.72
C HIS A 135 0.29 -4.76 13.05
N LYS A 136 -0.60 -5.76 12.90
CA LYS A 136 -2.04 -5.59 13.18
C LYS A 136 -2.33 -5.35 14.66
N LYS A 137 -1.51 -5.88 15.56
CA LYS A 137 -1.67 -5.69 17.01
C LYS A 137 -1.39 -4.25 17.42
N ASP A 138 -0.36 -3.63 16.84
CA ASP A 138 0.07 -2.28 17.18
C ASP A 138 -0.67 -1.20 16.37
N LEU A 139 -1.29 -1.58 15.25
CA LEU A 139 -2.03 -0.69 14.38
C LEU A 139 -3.37 -0.27 14.99
N VAL A 140 -3.49 1.02 15.31
CA VAL A 140 -4.78 1.68 15.54
C VAL A 140 -5.09 2.54 14.30
N PRO A 141 -6.02 2.11 13.41
CA PRO A 141 -6.33 2.85 12.21
C PRO A 141 -6.87 4.24 12.53
N GLY A 142 -6.38 5.26 11.81
CA GLY A 142 -6.93 6.61 11.91
C GLY A 142 -8.34 6.70 11.35
N VAL A 143 -9.05 7.79 11.68
CA VAL A 143 -10.36 8.08 11.10
C VAL A 143 -10.19 8.32 9.58
N PRO A 144 -10.91 7.59 8.71
CA PRO A 144 -10.73 7.70 7.27
C PRO A 144 -11.13 9.08 6.76
N GLN A 145 -10.17 9.80 6.17
CA GLN A 145 -10.36 11.17 5.68
C GLN A 145 -10.96 11.24 4.27
N LEU A 146 -10.96 10.12 3.54
CA LEU A 146 -11.36 10.04 2.14
C LEU A 146 -12.81 9.57 1.93
N ASN A 147 -13.62 9.55 2.99
CA ASN A 147 -14.99 9.02 2.92
C ASN A 147 -16.00 10.04 2.39
N MET A 148 -15.77 11.34 2.60
CA MET A 148 -16.78 12.38 2.39
C MET A 148 -16.36 13.33 1.28
N CYS A 149 -17.30 13.65 0.40
CA CYS A 149 -17.16 14.55 -0.74
C CYS A 149 -18.18 15.68 -0.62
N ASP A 150 -17.82 16.85 -1.15
CA ASP A 150 -18.72 17.99 -1.28
C ASP A 150 -18.31 18.83 -2.50
N LEU A 151 -19.26 19.19 -3.37
CA LEU A 151 -18.98 20.05 -4.52
C LEU A 151 -18.59 21.45 -4.07
N ALA A 152 -19.13 21.94 -2.95
CA ALA A 152 -18.89 23.30 -2.48
C ALA A 152 -17.45 23.54 -1.98
N VAL A 153 -16.72 22.48 -1.60
CA VAL A 153 -15.32 22.59 -1.12
C VAL A 153 -14.28 22.48 -2.23
N MET A 154 -14.71 22.37 -3.49
CA MET A 154 -13.79 22.47 -4.63
C MET A 154 -13.14 23.85 -4.69
N ASN A 155 -12.15 24.01 -5.59
CA ASN A 155 -11.34 25.22 -5.73
C ASN A 155 -12.09 26.40 -6.39
N TRP A 156 -13.26 26.78 -5.86
CA TRP A 156 -14.09 27.87 -6.38
C TRP A 156 -13.45 29.24 -6.14
N ALA A 157 -12.91 29.46 -4.95
CA ALA A 157 -12.26 30.72 -4.59
C ALA A 157 -10.97 30.52 -3.78
N PRO A 158 -9.90 29.98 -4.41
CA PRO A 158 -8.61 29.83 -3.74
C PRO A 158 -8.02 31.18 -3.31
N ALA A 159 -7.18 31.18 -2.27
CA ALA A 159 -6.50 32.39 -1.81
C ALA A 159 -5.75 33.07 -2.97
N GLY A 160 -6.04 34.36 -3.18
CA GLY A 160 -5.47 35.16 -4.27
C GLY A 160 -6.34 35.26 -5.53
N CYS A 161 -7.45 34.52 -5.64
CA CYS A 161 -8.34 34.59 -6.80
C CYS A 161 -8.92 36.00 -7.04
N GLU A 162 -9.12 36.79 -5.97
CA GLU A 162 -9.72 38.13 -6.05
C GLU A 162 -8.83 39.10 -6.82
N LYS A 163 -7.52 39.12 -6.50
CA LYS A 163 -6.54 39.96 -7.20
C LYS A 163 -6.41 39.59 -8.67
N LEU A 164 -6.60 38.32 -9.00
CA LEU A 164 -6.54 37.81 -10.36
C LEU A 164 -7.88 37.97 -11.11
N GLY A 165 -8.96 38.36 -10.43
CA GLY A 165 -10.31 38.40 -11.02
C GLY A 165 -10.80 37.02 -11.45
N LYS A 166 -10.39 35.94 -10.76
CA LYS A 166 -10.66 34.54 -11.14
C LYS A 166 -11.48 33.74 -10.12
N CYS A 167 -12.10 34.41 -9.14
CA CYS A 167 -12.97 33.71 -8.20
C CYS A 167 -14.27 33.27 -8.90
N LEU A 168 -14.75 32.09 -8.54
CA LEU A 168 -16.02 31.54 -8.98
C LEU A 168 -16.98 31.41 -7.78
N LYS A 169 -18.28 31.49 -8.04
CA LYS A 169 -19.29 31.28 -7.00
C LYS A 169 -19.47 29.77 -6.77
N PRO A 170 -19.31 29.26 -5.53
CA PRO A 170 -19.55 27.86 -5.22
C PRO A 170 -21.05 27.52 -5.25
N PRO A 171 -21.40 26.24 -5.51
CA PRO A 171 -22.74 25.72 -5.26
C PRO A 171 -23.04 25.66 -3.74
N GLU A 172 -24.29 25.35 -3.39
CA GLU A 172 -24.65 25.06 -2.00
C GLU A 172 -23.98 23.76 -1.53
N SER A 173 -23.47 23.76 -0.31
CA SER A 173 -22.83 22.61 0.31
C SER A 173 -23.86 21.54 0.63
N ASN A 174 -23.57 20.30 0.25
CA ASN A 174 -24.38 19.14 0.58
C ASN A 174 -23.48 17.90 0.65
N PRO A 175 -22.76 17.64 1.76
CA PRO A 175 -21.77 16.55 1.81
C PRO A 175 -22.39 15.15 1.64
N TRP A 176 -21.75 14.30 0.86
CA TRP A 176 -22.14 12.90 0.64
C TRP A 176 -20.95 11.95 0.75
N LYS A 177 -21.20 10.63 0.82
CA LYS A 177 -20.13 9.65 0.75
C LYS A 177 -19.52 9.63 -0.65
N CYS A 178 -18.21 9.81 -0.76
CA CYS A 178 -17.53 9.71 -2.05
C CYS A 178 -17.81 8.35 -2.69
N ASP A 179 -18.04 8.37 -3.99
CA ASP A 179 -18.09 7.15 -4.79
C ASP A 179 -16.67 6.81 -5.23
N TRP A 180 -16.24 5.60 -4.88
CA TRP A 180 -14.92 5.09 -5.14
C TRP A 180 -15.10 3.85 -6.03
N PRO A 181 -14.88 3.98 -7.36
CA PRO A 181 -14.96 2.86 -8.27
C PRO A 181 -13.74 1.98 -8.04
N HIS A 182 -13.87 1.07 -7.09
CA HIS A 182 -13.06 -0.13 -6.94
C HIS A 182 -13.96 -1.12 -6.23
#